data_AF-A0A6I1ZKG8-F1
#
_entry.id   AF-A0A6I1ZKG8-F1
#
_cell.length_a   1.000
_cell.length_b   1.000
_cell.length_c   1.000
_cell.angle_alpha   90.00
_cell.angle_beta   90.00
_cell.angle_gamma   90.00
#
_symmetry.space_group_name_H-M   'P 1'
#
loop_
_entity.id
_entity.type
_entity.pdbx_description
1 polymer ?
#
loop_
_entity_poly.entity_id
_entity_poly.type
_entity_poly.pdbx_seq_one_letter_code
_entity_poly.pdbx_strand_id
1 'polypeptide(L)'
;RAIWHFIGHLQRNKVKKAVRLFDMIETVDSYEIAREIDKRCAEIGKVMPVLMEVNIGKEPQKSGVLPENTAQLVKDISTLSNIKVMGLMTMGPLSENPEDSRPYFVAMKKLFAKMKELNLPNVEMKYLSMGMTSSYQIAPEEGANIVRIGTKIFGERKYP
;
A
#
# COMPACT_ATOMS: atom_id res chain seq x y z
N ARG A 1 6.21 21.33 5.33
CA ARG A 1 6.36 20.10 6.15
C ARG A 1 6.50 18.91 5.21
N ALA A 2 7.34 17.93 5.52
CA ALA A 2 7.42 16.68 4.77
C ALA A 2 6.15 15.83 4.95
N ILE A 3 5.79 15.06 3.91
CA ILE A 3 4.69 14.09 3.95
C ILE A 3 5.28 12.72 4.29
N TRP A 4 4.82 12.12 5.38
CA TRP A 4 5.37 10.86 5.91
C TRP A 4 4.47 9.68 5.57
N HIS A 5 4.99 8.70 4.85
CA HIS A 5 4.29 7.46 4.52
C HIS A 5 4.83 6.29 5.36
N PHE A 6 3.94 5.51 5.97
CA PHE A 6 4.31 4.27 6.64
C PHE A 6 4.28 3.10 5.65
N ILE A 7 5.43 2.46 5.43
CA ILE A 7 5.63 1.40 4.42
C ILE A 7 6.12 0.07 5.01
N GLY A 8 6.13 -0.08 6.34
CA GLY A 8 6.49 -1.32 7.02
C GLY A 8 5.25 -2.12 7.43
N HIS A 9 5.43 -3.35 7.91
CA HIS A 9 4.31 -4.12 8.45
C HIS A 9 3.72 -3.45 9.71
N LEU A 10 2.42 -3.14 9.70
CA LEU A 10 1.75 -2.43 10.78
C LEU A 10 1.11 -3.39 11.78
N GLN A 11 1.77 -3.56 12.93
CA GLN A 11 1.16 -4.29 14.05
C GLN A 11 0.05 -3.47 14.71
N ARG A 12 -1.05 -4.13 15.09
CA ARG A 12 -2.24 -3.50 15.70
C ARG A 12 -1.92 -2.59 16.89
N ASN A 13 -1.02 -3.03 17.78
CA ASN A 13 -0.62 -2.26 18.96
C ASN A 13 0.20 -0.99 18.64
N LYS A 14 0.71 -0.84 17.42
CA LYS A 14 1.44 0.36 16.96
C LYS A 14 0.56 1.35 16.22
N VAL A 15 -0.68 1.00 15.87
CA VAL A 15 -1.60 1.85 15.11
C VAL A 15 -1.81 3.21 15.79
N LYS A 16 -2.02 3.23 17.11
CA LYS A 16 -2.18 4.49 17.88
C LYS A 16 -1.03 5.47 17.68
N LYS A 17 0.20 4.97 17.56
CA LYS A 17 1.39 5.79 17.29
C LYS A 17 1.46 6.16 15.81
N ALA A 18 1.22 5.20 14.92
CA ALA A 18 1.28 5.41 13.47
C ALA A 18 0.34 6.52 13.00
N VAL A 19 -0.93 6.53 13.43
CA VAL A 19 -1.92 7.52 12.95
C VAL A 19 -1.59 8.97 13.31
N ARG A 20 -0.76 9.18 14.35
CA ARG A 20 -0.31 10.49 14.79
C ARG A 20 0.95 10.96 14.07
N LEU A 21 1.81 10.03 13.64
CA LEU A 21 3.11 10.32 13.04
C LEU A 21 3.07 10.40 11.51
N PHE A 22 2.22 9.59 10.87
CA PHE A 22 2.21 9.44 9.42
C PHE A 22 1.01 10.12 8.78
N ASP A 23 1.22 10.59 7.56
CA ASP A 23 0.22 11.23 6.71
C ASP A 23 -0.49 10.19 5.81
N MET A 24 0.12 9.02 5.58
CA MET A 24 -0.46 7.87 4.87
C MET A 24 0.08 6.55 5.41
N ILE A 25 -0.72 5.48 5.36
CA ILE A 25 -0.30 4.11 5.66
C ILE A 25 -0.46 3.27 4.38
N GLU A 26 0.63 2.75 3.83
CA GLU A 26 0.58 2.02 2.54
C GLU A 26 0.43 0.50 2.70
N THR A 27 0.49 0.00 3.94
CA THR A 27 0.62 -1.43 4.27
C THR A 27 -0.62 -2.01 4.94
N VAL A 28 -1.81 -1.57 4.55
CA VAL A 28 -3.06 -2.13 5.08
C VAL A 28 -3.39 -3.41 4.30
N ASP A 29 -3.43 -4.54 4.99
CA ASP A 29 -3.63 -5.86 4.39
C ASP A 29 -4.86 -6.62 4.93
N SER A 30 -5.55 -6.04 5.92
CA SER A 30 -6.63 -6.69 6.66
C SER A 30 -7.65 -5.69 7.21
N TYR A 31 -8.89 -6.15 7.36
CA TYR A 31 -9.98 -5.33 7.89
C TYR A 31 -9.74 -4.99 9.37
N GLU A 32 -9.10 -5.87 10.14
CA GLU A 32 -8.77 -5.68 11.54
C GLU A 32 -7.83 -4.49 11.76
N ILE A 33 -6.81 -4.34 10.90
CA ILE A 33 -5.88 -3.21 10.92
C ILE A 33 -6.61 -1.94 10.48
N ALA A 34 -7.38 -2.00 9.40
CA ALA A 34 -8.16 -0.85 8.93
C ALA A 34 -9.14 -0.34 10.00
N ARG A 35 -9.85 -1.24 10.69
CA ARG A 35 -10.77 -0.91 11.78
C ARG A 35 -10.05 -0.30 12.97
N GLU A 36 -8.86 -0.78 13.32
CA GLU A 36 -8.06 -0.15 14.38
C GLU A 36 -7.59 1.25 13.95
N ILE A 37 -7.20 1.44 12.69
CA ILE A 37 -6.83 2.77 12.14
C ILE A 37 -8.03 3.72 12.26
N ASP A 38 -9.20 3.30 11.77
CA ASP A 38 -10.44 4.08 11.83
C ASP A 38 -10.75 4.52 13.28
N LYS A 39 -10.76 3.57 14.22
CA LYS A 39 -10.97 3.86 15.65
C LYS A 39 -9.99 4.92 16.18
N ARG A 40 -8.69 4.77 15.91
CA ARG A 40 -7.68 5.71 16.44
C ARG A 40 -7.70 7.06 15.75
N CYS A 41 -8.15 7.11 14.50
CA CYS A 41 -8.32 8.35 13.76
C CYS A 41 -9.56 9.12 14.24
N ALA A 42 -10.65 8.43 14.59
CA ALA A 42 -11.82 9.02 15.24
C ALA A 42 -11.45 9.73 16.56
N GLU A 43 -10.61 9.12 17.39
CA GLU A 43 -10.13 9.70 18.67
C GLU A 43 -9.38 11.04 18.50
N ILE A 44 -8.89 11.36 17.30
CA ILE A 44 -8.12 12.57 17.01
C ILE A 44 -8.71 13.44 15.91
N GLY A 45 -9.93 13.15 15.44
CA GLY A 45 -10.59 13.90 14.37
C GLY A 45 -9.83 13.88 13.04
N LYS A 46 -9.24 12.75 12.67
CA LYS A 46 -8.47 12.57 11.43
C LYS A 46 -9.16 11.58 10.49
N VAL A 47 -9.01 11.76 9.18
CA VAL A 47 -9.27 10.70 8.19
C VAL A 47 -7.92 10.24 7.65
N MET A 48 -7.61 8.95 7.73
CA MET A 48 -6.32 8.41 7.29
C MET A 48 -6.37 7.96 5.83
N PRO A 49 -5.57 8.56 4.92
CA PRO A 49 -5.27 7.98 3.62
C PRO A 49 -4.54 6.64 3.77
N VAL A 50 -5.02 5.61 3.07
CA VAL A 50 -4.37 4.30 3.08
C VAL A 50 -4.25 3.71 1.69
N LEU A 51 -3.24 2.86 1.49
CA LEU A 51 -3.15 1.95 0.33
C LEU A 51 -3.33 0.51 0.81
N MET A 52 -3.94 -0.32 -0.04
CA MET A 52 -4.04 -1.75 0.21
C MET A 52 -2.75 -2.43 -0.23
N GLU A 53 -2.04 -3.09 0.68
CA GLU A 53 -0.90 -3.91 0.32
C GLU A 53 -1.37 -5.23 -0.27
N VAL A 54 -1.03 -5.47 -1.54
CA VAL A 54 -1.43 -6.65 -2.30
C VAL A 54 -0.22 -7.57 -2.46
N ASN A 55 -0.37 -8.82 -2.04
CA ASN A 55 0.56 -9.89 -2.32
C ASN A 55 0.33 -10.43 -3.75
N ILE A 56 0.70 -9.61 -4.74
CA ILE A 56 0.47 -9.91 -6.15
C ILE A 56 1.20 -11.17 -6.62
N GLY A 57 2.33 -11.48 -5.99
CA GLY A 57 3.14 -12.67 -6.27
C GLY A 57 2.61 -13.95 -5.63
N LYS A 58 1.61 -13.85 -4.73
CA LYS A 58 1.07 -14.97 -3.93
C LYS A 58 2.15 -15.73 -3.15
N GLU A 59 3.15 -15.00 -2.66
CA GLU A 59 4.27 -15.55 -1.90
C GLU A 59 3.86 -15.74 -0.43
N PRO A 60 3.78 -16.97 0.11
CA PRO A 60 3.23 -17.24 1.45
C PRO A 60 4.00 -16.55 2.58
N GLN A 61 5.27 -16.23 2.37
CA GLN A 61 6.13 -15.53 3.30
C GLN A 61 5.93 -14.00 3.32
N LYS A 62 5.13 -13.44 2.40
CA LYS A 62 4.91 -12.00 2.28
C LYS A 62 3.54 -11.59 2.82
N SER A 63 3.53 -10.43 3.47
CA SER A 63 2.30 -9.74 3.86
C SER A 63 1.51 -9.27 2.65
N GLY A 64 0.27 -8.83 2.89
CA GLY A 64 -0.62 -8.31 1.87
C GLY A 64 -1.78 -9.24 1.57
N VAL A 65 -2.89 -8.62 1.18
CA VAL A 65 -4.09 -9.33 0.74
C VAL A 65 -3.83 -10.02 -0.60
N LEU A 66 -4.40 -11.20 -0.81
CA LEU A 66 -4.35 -11.85 -2.11
C LEU A 66 -5.14 -11.03 -3.16
N PRO A 67 -4.73 -11.04 -4.44
CA PRO A 67 -5.40 -10.29 -5.50
C PRO A 67 -6.91 -10.56 -5.59
N GLU A 68 -7.30 -11.83 -5.46
CA GLU A 68 -8.69 -12.30 -5.47
C GLU A 68 -9.54 -11.74 -4.31
N ASN A 69 -8.91 -11.45 -3.17
CA ASN A 69 -9.59 -10.98 -1.95
C ASN A 69 -9.56 -9.45 -1.82
N THR A 70 -8.80 -8.76 -2.67
CA THR A 70 -8.61 -7.31 -2.58
C THR A 70 -9.92 -6.55 -2.74
N ALA A 71 -10.79 -6.97 -3.68
CA ALA A 71 -12.07 -6.33 -3.91
C ALA A 71 -12.98 -6.38 -2.68
N GLN A 72 -13.03 -7.52 -2.00
CA GLN A 72 -13.85 -7.68 -0.80
C GLN A 72 -13.31 -6.79 0.33
N LEU A 73 -11.99 -6.81 0.55
CA LEU A 73 -11.36 -5.98 1.58
C LEU A 73 -11.62 -4.48 1.35
N VAL A 74 -11.49 -4.00 0.11
CA VAL A 74 -11.77 -2.60 -0.24
C VAL A 74 -13.24 -2.25 0.04
N LYS A 75 -14.18 -3.15 -0.29
CA LYS A 75 -15.61 -2.96 0.02
C LYS A 75 -15.84 -2.87 1.53
N ASP A 76 -15.26 -3.77 2.31
CA ASP A 76 -15.46 -3.77 3.76
C ASP A 76 -14.90 -2.48 4.39
N ILE A 77 -13.71 -2.07 3.98
CA ILE A 77 -13.05 -0.85 4.47
C ILE A 77 -13.78 0.42 4.03
N SER A 78 -14.43 0.43 2.86
CA SER A 78 -15.18 1.59 2.34
C SER A 78 -16.27 2.09 3.30
N THR A 79 -16.75 1.23 4.20
CA THR A 79 -17.77 1.53 5.21
C THR A 79 -17.24 2.31 6.42
N LEU A 80 -15.92 2.36 6.61
CA LEU A 80 -15.27 3.03 7.74
C LEU A 80 -15.19 4.55 7.49
N SER A 81 -15.46 5.35 8.53
CA SER A 81 -15.65 6.80 8.38
C SER A 81 -14.36 7.64 8.45
N ASN A 82 -13.32 7.10 9.08
CA ASN A 82 -12.06 7.80 9.40
C ASN A 82 -10.88 7.23 8.62
N ILE A 83 -11.16 6.55 7.51
CA ILE A 83 -10.17 6.03 6.58
C ILE A 83 -10.58 6.41 5.16
N LYS A 84 -9.60 6.59 4.28
CA LYS A 84 -9.84 6.80 2.86
C LYS A 84 -8.90 5.91 2.05
N VAL A 85 -9.45 4.95 1.31
CA VAL A 85 -8.64 4.09 0.45
C VAL A 85 -8.23 4.89 -0.77
N MET A 86 -6.94 5.17 -0.89
CA MET A 86 -6.39 6.01 -1.94
C MET A 86 -5.73 5.23 -3.08
N GLY A 87 -5.70 3.89 -3.00
CA GLY A 87 -5.03 3.09 -4.01
C GLY A 87 -4.49 1.75 -3.52
N LEU A 88 -3.51 1.23 -4.27
CA LEU A 88 -2.89 -0.06 -4.02
C LEU A 88 -1.38 0.08 -3.87
N MET A 89 -0.79 -0.82 -3.10
CA MET A 89 0.64 -0.97 -2.91
C MET A 89 1.03 -2.43 -3.16
N THR A 90 2.21 -2.66 -3.74
CA THR A 90 2.84 -3.99 -3.66
C THR A 90 4.33 -3.87 -3.47
N MET A 91 4.90 -4.80 -2.70
CA MET A 91 6.35 -5.02 -2.66
C MET A 91 6.85 -5.77 -3.89
N GLY A 92 5.98 -6.56 -4.55
CA GLY A 92 6.36 -7.46 -5.64
C GLY A 92 7.28 -8.60 -5.18
N PRO A 93 7.55 -9.59 -6.05
CA PRO A 93 8.56 -10.60 -5.82
C PRO A 93 9.96 -10.02 -5.71
N LEU A 94 10.83 -10.75 -5.00
CA LEU A 94 12.27 -10.47 -5.10
C LEU A 94 12.70 -10.87 -6.51
N SER A 95 13.36 -9.97 -7.21
CA SER A 95 13.88 -10.23 -8.54
C SER A 95 15.22 -9.51 -8.72
N GLU A 96 16.13 -10.21 -9.40
CA GLU A 96 17.45 -9.70 -9.78
C GLU A 96 17.37 -8.84 -11.05
N ASN A 97 16.50 -9.20 -12.00
CA ASN A 97 16.27 -8.44 -13.23
C ASN A 97 15.01 -7.56 -13.11
N PRO A 98 15.10 -6.22 -13.24
CA PRO A 98 13.95 -5.32 -13.17
C PRO A 98 12.74 -5.76 -14.01
N GLU A 99 12.99 -6.39 -15.16
CA GLU A 99 11.95 -6.90 -16.08
C GLU A 99 11.10 -8.03 -15.49
N ASP A 100 11.62 -8.85 -14.58
CA ASP A 100 10.80 -9.92 -13.99
C ASP A 100 9.71 -9.36 -13.06
N SER A 101 9.82 -8.09 -12.66
CA SER A 101 8.77 -7.38 -11.92
C SER A 101 7.62 -6.92 -12.82
N ARG A 102 7.84 -6.78 -14.14
CA ARG A 102 6.88 -6.20 -15.08
C ARG A 102 5.53 -6.95 -15.11
N PRO A 103 5.48 -8.31 -15.16
CA PRO A 103 4.21 -9.03 -15.13
C PRO A 103 3.36 -8.72 -13.90
N TYR A 104 4.00 -8.51 -12.74
CA TYR A 104 3.33 -8.17 -11.49
C TYR A 104 2.81 -6.74 -11.50
N PHE A 105 3.56 -5.79 -12.07
CA PHE A 105 3.10 -4.41 -12.22
C PHE A 105 1.93 -4.28 -13.20
N VAL A 106 1.96 -5.03 -14.31
CA VAL A 106 0.81 -5.14 -15.23
C VAL A 106 -0.42 -5.68 -14.50
N ALA A 107 -0.24 -6.73 -13.69
CA ALA A 107 -1.34 -7.32 -12.92
C ALA A 107 -1.89 -6.33 -11.86
N MET A 108 -1.00 -5.60 -11.17
CA MET A 108 -1.38 -4.53 -10.25
C MET A 108 -2.15 -3.41 -10.93
N LYS A 109 -1.74 -2.99 -12.13
CA LYS A 109 -2.44 -1.95 -12.90
C LYS A 109 -3.86 -2.38 -13.28
N LYS A 110 -4.02 -3.64 -13.70
CA LYS A 110 -5.35 -4.23 -13.98
C LYS A 110 -6.21 -4.28 -12.72
N LEU A 111 -5.65 -4.71 -11.60
CA LEU A 111 -6.37 -4.74 -10.31
C LEU A 111 -6.78 -3.32 -9.87
N PHE A 112 -5.89 -2.35 -10.00
CA PHE A 112 -6.15 -0.95 -9.70
C PHE A 112 -7.31 -0.39 -10.52
N ALA A 113 -7.35 -0.66 -11.83
CA ALA A 113 -8.46 -0.25 -12.69
C ALA A 113 -9.79 -0.88 -12.25
N LYS A 114 -9.80 -2.19 -11.97
CA LYS A 114 -10.99 -2.89 -11.44
C LYS A 114 -11.49 -2.29 -10.13
N MET A 115 -10.58 -1.95 -9.21
CA MET A 115 -10.99 -1.34 -7.94
C MET A 115 -11.56 0.05 -8.12
N LYS A 116 -11.05 0.81 -9.10
CA LYS A 116 -11.56 2.15 -9.43
C LYS A 116 -12.99 2.10 -9.96
N GLU A 117 -13.35 1.06 -10.70
CA GLU A 117 -14.69 0.84 -11.25
C GLU A 117 -15.76 0.50 -10.18
N LEU A 118 -15.36 0.08 -8.98
CA LEU A 118 -16.31 -0.26 -7.91
C LEU A 118 -17.11 0.94 -7.39
N ASN A 119 -16.62 2.17 -7.61
CA ASN A 119 -17.27 3.43 -7.24
C ASN A 119 -17.83 3.45 -5.80
N LEU A 120 -16.99 3.04 -4.85
CA LEU A 120 -17.36 2.88 -3.44
C LEU A 120 -17.17 4.19 -2.66
N PRO A 121 -17.94 4.42 -1.58
CA PRO A 121 -17.70 5.54 -0.67
C PRO A 121 -16.31 5.44 -0.05
N ASN A 122 -15.70 6.57 0.33
CA ASN A 122 -14.38 6.59 0.97
C ASN A 122 -13.25 5.91 0.18
N VAL A 123 -13.45 5.68 -1.13
CA VAL A 123 -12.44 5.13 -2.05
C VAL A 123 -12.17 6.13 -3.16
N GLU A 124 -10.90 6.49 -3.34
CA GLU A 124 -10.41 7.29 -4.45
C GLU A 124 -9.12 6.62 -4.97
N MET A 125 -9.26 5.69 -5.92
CA MET A 125 -8.12 4.96 -6.51
C MET A 125 -7.22 5.91 -7.30
N LYS A 126 -6.25 6.51 -6.60
CA LYS A 126 -5.34 7.54 -7.09
C LYS A 126 -3.91 7.04 -7.17
N TYR A 127 -3.44 6.31 -6.17
CA TYR A 127 -2.03 5.93 -6.04
C TYR A 127 -1.78 4.45 -6.32
N LEU A 128 -0.78 4.18 -7.14
CA LEU A 128 -0.26 2.85 -7.39
C LEU A 128 1.21 2.84 -6.96
N SER A 129 1.43 2.35 -5.73
CA SER A 129 2.74 2.32 -5.07
C SER A 129 3.44 1.00 -5.34
N MET A 130 4.33 0.99 -6.32
CA MET A 130 5.09 -0.19 -6.73
C MET A 130 6.41 0.23 -7.34
N GLY A 131 7.41 -0.66 -7.28
CA GLY A 131 8.78 -0.34 -7.68
C GLY A 131 9.65 0.09 -6.50
N MET A 132 10.75 -0.64 -6.32
CA MET A 132 11.80 -0.32 -5.36
C MET A 132 13.10 0.02 -6.10
N THR A 133 14.22 0.16 -5.40
CA THR A 133 15.53 0.50 -5.99
C THR A 133 15.89 -0.32 -7.24
N SER A 134 15.57 -1.62 -7.30
CA SER A 134 15.86 -2.46 -8.46
C SER A 134 14.89 -2.26 -9.63
N SER A 135 13.63 -1.89 -9.38
CA SER A 135 12.56 -1.88 -10.38
C SER A 135 11.91 -0.51 -10.62
N TYR A 136 12.44 0.56 -10.03
CA TYR A 136 11.85 1.91 -10.10
C TYR A 136 11.79 2.50 -11.51
N GLN A 137 12.56 1.99 -12.48
CA GLN A 137 12.51 2.44 -13.87
C GLN A 137 11.34 1.81 -14.62
N ILE A 138 11.04 0.54 -14.34
CA ILE A 138 9.96 -0.22 -14.99
C ILE A 138 8.60 0.12 -14.39
N ALA A 139 8.54 0.37 -13.07
CA ALA A 139 7.27 0.62 -12.39
C ALA A 139 6.46 1.80 -12.98
N PRO A 140 7.05 2.97 -13.30
CA PRO A 140 6.34 4.07 -13.95
C PRO A 140 5.82 3.73 -15.36
N GLU A 141 6.54 2.92 -16.14
CA GLU A 141 6.09 2.46 -17.46
C GLU A 141 4.76 1.70 -17.34
N GLU A 142 4.61 0.92 -16.26
CA GLU A 142 3.40 0.16 -15.94
C GLU A 142 2.39 0.98 -15.10
N GLY A 143 2.60 2.29 -14.98
CA GLY A 143 1.66 3.24 -14.42
C GLY A 143 1.72 3.42 -12.91
N ALA A 144 2.85 3.07 -12.27
CA ALA A 144 3.13 3.49 -10.90
C ALA A 144 3.27 5.01 -10.82
N ASN A 145 2.77 5.59 -9.73
CA ASN A 145 2.94 7.02 -9.44
C ASN A 145 3.54 7.27 -8.04
N ILE A 146 3.92 6.19 -7.35
CA ILE A 146 4.78 6.20 -6.17
C ILE A 146 5.80 5.08 -6.36
N VAL A 147 7.09 5.42 -6.27
CA VAL A 147 8.22 4.47 -6.20
C VAL A 147 8.96 4.65 -4.87
N ARG A 148 9.49 3.56 -4.31
CA ARG A 148 10.10 3.54 -2.98
C ARG A 148 11.61 3.26 -3.07
N ILE A 149 12.42 4.32 -3.09
CA ILE A 149 13.87 4.22 -3.32
C ILE A 149 14.64 4.46 -2.02
N GLY A 150 15.41 3.46 -1.59
CA GLY A 150 16.25 3.53 -0.38
C GLY A 150 17.73 3.59 -0.74
N THR A 151 18.32 2.43 -1.03
CA THR A 151 19.77 2.25 -1.27
C THR A 151 20.34 3.19 -2.32
N LYS A 152 19.59 3.51 -3.39
CA LYS A 152 20.09 4.40 -4.46
C LYS A 152 20.15 5.88 -4.04
N ILE A 153 19.44 6.27 -2.98
CA ILE A 153 19.50 7.63 -2.41
C ILE A 153 20.48 7.68 -1.24
N PHE A 154 20.43 6.70 -0.33
CA PHE A 154 21.14 6.75 0.95
C PHE A 154 22.37 5.84 1.05
N GLY A 155 22.65 5.05 0.01
CA GLY A 155 23.70 4.03 0.02
C GLY A 155 23.29 2.74 0.74
N GLU A 156 24.23 1.79 0.82
CA GLU A 156 24.02 0.53 1.51
C GLU A 156 23.90 0.72 3.02
N ARG A 157 23.13 -0.18 3.66
CA ARG A 157 22.93 -0.14 5.10
C ARG A 157 24.19 -0.65 5.78
N LYS A 158 24.87 0.24 6.52
CA LYS A 158 25.96 -0.15 7.41
C LYS A 158 25.36 -0.82 8.64
N TYR A 159 25.55 -2.13 8.77
CA TYR A 159 25.25 -2.84 10.00
C TYR A 159 26.43 -2.65 10.97
N PRO A 160 26.19 -2.29 12.24
CA PRO A 160 27.22 -2.35 13.27
C PRO A 160 27.63 -3.80 13.56
#